data_AF-A0A7M3DWB6-F1
#
_entry.id   AF-A0A7M3DWB6-F1
#
_cell.length_a   1.000
_cell.length_b   1.000
_cell.length_c   1.000
_cell.angle_alpha   90.00
_cell.angle_beta   90.00
_cell.angle_gamma   90.00
#
_symmetry.space_group_name_H-M   'P 1'
#
loop_
_entity.id
_entity.type
_entity.pdbx_description
1 polymer ?
#
loop_
_entity_poly.entity_id
_entity_poly.type
_entity_poly.pdbx_seq_one_letter_code
_entity_poly.pdbx_strand_id
1 'polypeptide(L)'
;MDRRIKVKIETKRQIFIHNDLANAAFHFKERIEEKHKADDHHGIGLDIMGCIITLSFTNEARMNFLGYKLIDGWNEWQPIKAKIKQIAKRLETKADFGTRPYATIMEVKEFRDIFAHGKPIVVTSTHEEITTQTELDRYNILQPEWQRFLTYDFVQKAYEDLERIWDELMKLAGLSVFETMTQGGRSIQFIDYADEGVDTSSSLRDGA
;
A
#
# COMPACT_ATOMS: atom_id res chain seq x y z
N MET A 1 46.78 0.86 -15.56
CA MET A 1 45.82 1.96 -15.83
C MET A 1 44.70 1.38 -16.65
N ASP A 2 43.47 1.45 -16.15
CA ASP A 2 42.30 0.96 -16.88
C ASP A 2 41.94 1.95 -18.00
N ARG A 3 41.90 1.46 -19.24
CA ARG A 3 41.50 2.27 -20.41
C ARG A 3 40.02 2.62 -20.31
N ARG A 4 39.68 3.89 -20.56
CA ARG A 4 38.29 4.35 -20.63
C ARG A 4 37.63 3.79 -21.89
N ILE A 5 36.37 3.35 -21.76
CA ILE A 5 35.57 2.81 -22.87
C ILE A 5 34.29 3.62 -23.06
N LYS A 6 33.89 3.80 -24.31
CA LYS A 6 32.61 4.31 -24.74
C LYS A 6 31.67 3.12 -24.96
N VAL A 7 30.55 3.11 -24.24
CA VAL A 7 29.54 2.07 -24.32
C VAL A 7 28.15 2.69 -24.47
N LYS A 8 27.22 1.99 -25.12
CA LYS A 8 25.78 2.26 -25.04
C LYS A 8 25.20 1.34 -23.98
N ILE A 9 24.55 1.91 -22.97
CA ILE A 9 23.87 1.16 -21.92
C ILE A 9 22.39 1.39 -22.10
N GLU A 10 21.61 0.32 -22.29
CA GLU A 10 20.15 0.38 -22.23
C GLU A 10 19.68 -0.39 -21.00
N THR A 11 18.86 0.23 -20.17
CA THR A 11 18.29 -0.37 -18.97
C THR A 11 16.78 -0.37 -19.07
N LYS A 12 16.16 -1.51 -18.77
CA LYS A 12 14.70 -1.62 -18.64
C LYS A 12 14.37 -2.29 -17.32
N ARG A 13 13.49 -1.67 -16.53
CA ARG A 13 13.01 -2.23 -15.26
C ARG A 13 11.50 -2.00 -15.13
N GLN A 14 10.79 -3.06 -14.78
CA GLN A 14 9.41 -3.03 -14.30
C GLN A 14 9.45 -3.03 -12.78
N ILE A 15 8.83 -2.04 -12.16
CA ILE A 15 8.83 -1.86 -10.70
C ILE A 15 7.39 -1.92 -10.23
N PHE A 16 7.13 -2.85 -9.32
CA PHE A 16 5.80 -3.18 -8.83
C PHE A 16 5.78 -3.15 -7.30
N ILE A 17 5.49 -1.96 -6.74
CA ILE A 17 5.54 -1.68 -5.30
C ILE A 17 4.52 -2.46 -4.46
N HIS A 18 3.47 -2.99 -5.09
CA HIS A 18 2.40 -3.68 -4.37
C HIS A 18 2.89 -4.93 -3.64
N ASN A 19 3.96 -5.58 -4.09
CA ASN A 19 4.56 -6.72 -3.38
C ASN A 19 5.32 -6.27 -2.13
N ASP A 20 6.05 -5.16 -2.20
CA ASP A 20 6.77 -4.62 -1.03
C ASP A 20 5.78 -4.21 0.06
N LEU A 21 4.66 -3.59 -0.34
CA LEU A 21 3.56 -3.24 0.57
C LEU A 21 2.85 -4.48 1.13
N ALA A 22 2.60 -5.51 0.30
CA ALA A 22 2.00 -6.76 0.76
C ALA A 22 2.90 -7.47 1.80
N ASN A 23 4.22 -7.52 1.56
CA ASN A 23 5.18 -8.09 2.50
C ASN A 23 5.22 -7.31 3.82
N ALA A 24 5.18 -5.97 3.76
CA ALA A 24 5.12 -5.14 4.97
C ALA A 24 3.81 -5.37 5.75
N ALA A 25 2.66 -5.46 5.06
CA ALA A 25 1.39 -5.77 5.70
C ALA A 25 1.39 -7.15 6.38
N PHE A 26 1.95 -8.15 5.70
CA PHE A 26 2.13 -9.50 6.23
C PHE A 26 3.01 -9.51 7.49
N HIS A 27 4.15 -8.81 7.47
CA HIS A 27 5.02 -8.68 8.64
C HIS A 27 4.29 -8.08 9.86
N PHE A 28 3.49 -7.02 9.65
CA PHE A 28 2.68 -6.47 10.75
C PHE A 28 1.64 -7.47 11.24
N LYS A 29 0.95 -8.18 10.34
CA LYS A 29 -0.03 -9.20 10.73
C LYS A 29 0.61 -10.29 11.59
N GLU A 30 1.74 -10.84 11.18
CA GLU A 30 2.44 -11.87 11.96
C GLU A 30 2.80 -11.38 13.36
N ARG A 31 3.36 -10.16 13.45
CA ARG A 31 3.68 -9.55 14.75
C ARG A 31 2.46 -9.37 15.65
N ILE A 32 1.33 -8.94 15.08
CA ILE A 32 0.06 -8.79 15.81
C ILE A 32 -0.44 -10.15 16.29
N GLU A 33 -0.36 -11.19 15.46
CA GLU A 33 -0.76 -12.56 15.81
C GLU A 33 0.10 -13.15 16.93
N GLU A 34 1.40 -12.96 16.87
CA GLU A 34 2.33 -13.40 17.92
C GLU A 34 2.02 -12.72 19.24
N LYS A 35 1.86 -11.40 19.24
CA LYS A 35 1.50 -10.63 20.44
C LYS A 35 0.13 -11.03 21.00
N HIS A 36 -0.86 -11.18 20.14
CA HIS A 36 -2.20 -11.59 20.56
C HIS A 36 -2.19 -12.98 21.20
N LYS A 37 -1.45 -13.94 20.62
CA LYS A 37 -1.28 -15.30 21.19
C LYS A 37 -0.54 -15.29 22.53
N ALA A 38 0.39 -14.35 22.71
CA ALA A 38 1.16 -14.19 23.94
C ALA A 38 0.43 -13.37 25.03
N ASP A 39 -0.79 -12.90 24.75
CA ASP A 39 -1.52 -11.91 25.58
C ASP A 39 -0.68 -10.63 25.84
N ASP A 40 0.19 -10.28 24.89
CA ASP A 40 1.03 -9.07 24.95
C ASP A 40 0.29 -7.89 24.32
N HIS A 41 -0.23 -7.02 25.16
CA HIS A 41 -0.91 -5.80 24.73
C HIS A 41 0.05 -4.63 24.47
N HIS A 42 1.34 -4.76 24.74
CA HIS A 42 2.29 -3.66 24.62
C HIS A 42 2.47 -3.23 23.16
N GLY A 43 2.01 -2.01 22.84
CA GLY A 43 2.14 -1.42 21.51
C GLY A 43 1.32 -2.12 20.42
N ILE A 44 0.48 -3.11 20.73
CA ILE A 44 -0.29 -3.87 19.73
C ILE A 44 -1.22 -2.97 18.90
N GLY A 45 -1.78 -1.92 19.51
CA GLY A 45 -2.60 -0.93 18.80
C GLY A 45 -1.83 -0.15 17.72
N LEU A 46 -0.53 0.12 17.93
CA LEU A 46 0.33 0.76 16.94
C LEU A 46 0.63 -0.20 15.79
N ASP A 47 0.82 -1.48 16.11
CA ASP A 47 1.05 -2.54 15.12
C ASP A 47 -0.19 -2.71 14.23
N ILE A 48 -1.38 -2.77 14.84
CA ILE A 48 -2.66 -2.83 14.15
C ILE A 48 -2.85 -1.60 13.24
N MET A 49 -2.60 -0.40 13.76
CA MET A 49 -2.69 0.83 12.98
C MET A 49 -1.77 0.81 11.76
N GLY A 50 -0.50 0.42 11.94
CA GLY A 50 0.47 0.28 10.85
C GLY A 50 0.04 -0.79 9.83
N CYS A 51 -0.51 -1.91 10.29
CA CYS A 51 -1.02 -2.97 9.43
C CYS A 51 -2.16 -2.48 8.53
N ILE A 52 -3.18 -1.83 9.09
CA ILE A 52 -4.36 -1.37 8.32
C ILE A 52 -3.96 -0.28 7.32
N ILE A 53 -3.11 0.67 7.70
CA ILE A 53 -2.57 1.67 6.76
C ILE A 53 -1.83 0.98 5.62
N THR A 54 -0.96 0.03 5.92
CA THR A 54 -0.19 -0.68 4.91
C THR A 54 -1.10 -1.48 3.98
N LEU A 55 -2.09 -2.20 4.52
CA LEU A 55 -3.11 -2.92 3.75
C LEU A 55 -3.88 -2.00 2.80
N SER A 56 -4.22 -0.78 3.25
CA SER A 56 -4.91 0.20 2.41
C SER A 56 -4.07 0.58 1.18
N PHE A 57 -2.77 0.80 1.37
CA PHE A 57 -1.85 1.11 0.26
C PHE A 57 -1.59 -0.11 -0.62
N THR A 58 -1.48 -1.31 -0.04
CA THR A 58 -1.37 -2.56 -0.78
C THR A 58 -2.55 -2.74 -1.73
N ASN A 59 -3.78 -2.57 -1.23
CA ASN A 59 -4.98 -2.70 -2.03
C ASN A 59 -5.03 -1.66 -3.18
N GLU A 60 -4.71 -0.40 -2.89
CA GLU A 60 -4.62 0.66 -3.91
C GLU A 60 -3.59 0.32 -5.00
N ALA A 61 -2.40 -0.12 -4.59
CA ALA A 61 -1.31 -0.47 -5.49
C ALA A 61 -1.61 -1.72 -6.33
N ARG A 62 -2.28 -2.73 -5.75
CA ARG A 62 -2.76 -3.92 -6.46
C ARG A 62 -3.79 -3.57 -7.54
N MET A 63 -4.75 -2.70 -7.21
CA MET A 63 -5.73 -2.24 -8.21
C MET A 63 -5.06 -1.42 -9.31
N ASN A 64 -4.06 -0.60 -8.97
CA ASN A 64 -3.27 0.10 -9.98
C ASN A 64 -2.49 -0.86 -10.89
N PHE A 65 -1.92 -1.93 -10.34
CA PHE A 65 -1.24 -2.95 -11.13
C PHE A 65 -2.20 -3.66 -12.09
N LEU A 66 -3.35 -4.13 -11.60
CA LEU A 66 -4.35 -4.79 -12.45
C LEU A 66 -4.87 -3.85 -13.53
N GLY A 67 -5.18 -2.60 -13.17
CA GLY A 67 -5.60 -1.58 -14.12
C GLY A 67 -4.55 -1.36 -15.22
N TYR A 68 -3.29 -1.16 -14.84
CA TYR A 68 -2.16 -1.02 -15.76
C TYR A 68 -2.02 -2.22 -16.72
N LYS A 69 -2.28 -3.44 -16.24
CA LYS A 69 -2.16 -4.67 -17.03
C LYS A 69 -3.35 -4.93 -17.96
N LEU A 70 -4.55 -4.54 -17.56
CA LEU A 70 -5.80 -5.00 -18.18
C LEU A 70 -6.53 -3.93 -19.00
N ILE A 71 -6.26 -2.65 -18.73
CA ILE A 71 -7.04 -1.52 -19.25
C ILE A 71 -6.10 -0.48 -19.87
N ASP A 72 -6.23 -0.29 -21.18
CA ASP A 72 -5.50 0.75 -21.91
C ASP A 72 -5.89 2.14 -21.41
N GLY A 73 -4.91 3.01 -21.20
CA GLY A 73 -5.14 4.36 -20.69
C GLY A 73 -5.64 4.42 -19.24
N TRP A 74 -5.27 3.42 -18.42
CA TRP A 74 -5.62 3.37 -16.99
C TRP A 74 -5.33 4.70 -16.28
N ASN A 75 -6.33 5.22 -15.56
CA ASN A 75 -6.21 6.41 -14.72
C ASN A 75 -6.01 6.01 -13.25
N GLU A 76 -4.79 6.14 -12.74
CA GLU A 76 -4.45 5.81 -11.36
C GLU A 76 -4.98 6.83 -10.32
N TRP A 77 -5.51 7.98 -10.71
CA TRP A 77 -6.00 9.02 -9.78
C TRP A 77 -7.47 8.85 -9.41
N GLN A 78 -8.17 7.91 -10.03
CA GLN A 78 -9.59 7.69 -9.75
C GLN A 78 -9.82 7.05 -8.37
N PRO A 79 -10.97 7.27 -7.73
CA PRO A 79 -11.28 6.66 -6.43
C PRO A 79 -11.22 5.13 -6.48
N ILE A 80 -10.76 4.49 -5.41
CA ILE A 80 -10.60 3.01 -5.33
C ILE A 80 -11.86 2.23 -5.73
N LYS A 81 -13.06 2.69 -5.32
CA LYS A 81 -14.34 2.08 -5.72
C LYS A 81 -14.54 2.10 -7.24
N ALA A 82 -14.13 3.17 -7.92
CA ALA A 82 -14.19 3.28 -9.37
C ALA A 82 -13.16 2.36 -10.03
N LYS A 83 -11.93 2.28 -9.49
CA LYS A 83 -10.88 1.35 -9.97
C LYS A 83 -11.39 -0.09 -9.99
N ILE A 84 -11.88 -0.56 -8.85
CA ILE A 84 -12.35 -1.94 -8.69
C ILE A 84 -13.52 -2.21 -9.62
N LYS A 85 -14.48 -1.29 -9.76
CA LYS A 85 -15.60 -1.47 -10.70
C LYS A 85 -15.15 -1.61 -12.15
N GLN A 86 -14.15 -0.83 -12.57
CA GLN A 86 -13.61 -0.94 -13.93
C GLN A 86 -12.87 -2.25 -14.14
N ILE A 87 -12.04 -2.66 -13.18
CA ILE A 87 -11.33 -3.96 -13.22
C ILE A 87 -12.34 -5.11 -13.25
N ALA A 88 -13.33 -5.11 -12.35
CA ALA A 88 -14.38 -6.13 -12.29
C ALA A 88 -15.15 -6.21 -13.61
N LYS A 89 -15.53 -5.06 -14.20
CA LYS A 89 -16.17 -5.00 -15.52
C LYS A 89 -15.28 -5.60 -16.60
N ARG A 90 -13.99 -5.29 -16.60
CA ARG A 90 -13.01 -5.79 -17.58
C ARG A 90 -12.77 -7.31 -17.47
N LEU A 91 -12.93 -7.85 -16.27
CA LEU A 91 -12.82 -9.27 -15.94
C LEU A 91 -14.17 -10.00 -15.93
N GLU A 92 -15.24 -9.35 -16.36
CA GLU A 92 -16.60 -9.91 -16.43
C GLU A 92 -17.12 -10.47 -15.09
N THR A 93 -16.70 -9.86 -13.97
CA THR A 93 -17.15 -10.20 -12.60
C THR A 93 -17.88 -9.02 -11.94
N LYS A 94 -18.42 -9.25 -10.74
CA LYS A 94 -19.15 -8.25 -9.94
C LYS A 94 -18.40 -7.94 -8.65
N ALA A 95 -18.25 -6.65 -8.36
CA ALA A 95 -17.76 -6.15 -7.07
C ALA A 95 -18.92 -5.59 -6.24
N ASP A 96 -19.36 -6.34 -5.23
CA ASP A 96 -20.45 -5.94 -4.33
C ASP A 96 -19.92 -5.35 -3.02
N PHE A 97 -19.86 -4.02 -2.95
CA PHE A 97 -19.40 -3.29 -1.76
C PHE A 97 -20.40 -3.31 -0.58
N GLY A 98 -21.57 -3.95 -0.72
CA GLY A 98 -22.51 -4.16 0.37
C GLY A 98 -22.20 -5.40 1.22
N THR A 99 -21.35 -6.31 0.73
CA THR A 99 -21.07 -7.60 1.38
C THR A 99 -19.59 -7.95 1.35
N ARG A 100 -19.16 -8.85 2.24
CA ARG A 100 -17.78 -9.37 2.22
C ARG A 100 -17.52 -10.17 0.93
N PRO A 101 -16.31 -10.08 0.33
CA PRO A 101 -15.13 -9.38 0.87
C PRO A 101 -15.03 -7.88 0.49
N TYR A 102 -15.78 -7.40 -0.50
CA TYR A 102 -15.61 -6.04 -1.04
C TYR A 102 -16.06 -4.92 -0.10
N ALA A 103 -16.98 -5.18 0.83
CA ALA A 103 -17.33 -4.22 1.89
C ALA A 103 -16.09 -3.81 2.72
N THR A 104 -15.19 -4.76 2.98
CA THR A 104 -13.99 -4.54 3.80
C THR A 104 -13.00 -3.57 3.17
N ILE A 105 -12.97 -3.46 1.83
CA ILE A 105 -12.19 -2.42 1.15
C ILE A 105 -12.67 -1.02 1.55
N MET A 106 -13.98 -0.83 1.72
CA MET A 106 -14.53 0.46 2.10
C MET A 106 -14.19 0.81 3.54
N GLU A 107 -14.18 -0.17 4.45
CA GLU A 107 -13.77 0.01 5.84
C GLU A 107 -12.28 0.37 5.95
N VAL A 108 -11.40 -0.35 5.22
CA VAL A 108 -9.96 -0.05 5.20
C VAL A 108 -9.67 1.32 4.56
N LYS A 109 -10.44 1.70 3.53
CA LYS A 109 -10.36 3.04 2.92
C LYS A 109 -10.78 4.12 3.92
N GLU A 110 -11.87 3.91 4.66
CA GLU A 110 -12.35 4.84 5.68
C GLU A 110 -11.28 5.09 6.74
N PHE A 111 -10.68 4.02 7.28
CA PHE A 111 -9.55 4.13 8.20
C PHE A 111 -8.41 4.95 7.62
N ARG A 112 -7.96 4.62 6.41
CA ARG A 112 -6.89 5.35 5.72
C ARG A 112 -7.21 6.83 5.56
N ASP A 113 -8.42 7.18 5.18
CA ASP A 113 -8.81 8.58 4.97
C ASP A 113 -8.86 9.38 6.27
N ILE A 114 -9.30 8.76 7.38
CA ILE A 114 -9.23 9.38 8.70
C ILE A 114 -7.77 9.78 9.02
N PHE A 115 -6.82 8.86 8.83
CA PHE A 115 -5.40 9.12 9.07
C PHE A 115 -4.77 10.09 8.08
N ALA A 116 -5.12 9.98 6.80
CA ALA A 116 -4.58 10.85 5.75
C ALA A 116 -5.05 12.30 5.89
N HIS A 117 -6.25 12.53 6.43
CA HIS A 117 -6.78 13.86 6.66
C HIS A 117 -6.44 14.42 8.05
N GLY A 118 -6.18 13.58 9.05
CA GLY A 118 -5.54 13.94 10.32
C GLY A 118 -6.12 15.17 11.02
N LYS A 119 -7.42 15.44 10.85
CA LYS A 119 -8.03 16.69 11.33
C LYS A 119 -8.06 16.70 12.85
N PRO A 120 -7.61 17.78 13.52
CA PRO A 120 -7.83 17.94 14.95
C PRO A 120 -9.32 17.89 15.27
N ILE A 121 -9.69 17.11 16.30
CA ILE A 121 -11.05 17.01 16.79
C ILE A 121 -11.10 17.35 18.27
N VAL A 122 -12.12 18.10 18.68
CA VAL A 122 -12.47 18.34 20.07
C VAL A 122 -13.92 17.90 20.23
N VAL A 123 -14.14 16.85 21.01
CA VAL A 123 -15.47 16.29 21.26
C VAL A 123 -15.83 16.57 22.71
N THR A 124 -17.01 17.14 22.93
CA THR A 124 -17.58 17.39 24.27
C THR A 124 -18.90 16.66 24.35
N SER A 125 -19.14 15.94 25.45
CA SER A 125 -20.42 15.32 25.77
C SER A 125 -20.84 15.74 27.17
N THR A 126 -22.11 16.05 27.35
CA THR A 126 -22.70 16.36 28.65
C THR A 126 -24.05 15.69 28.72
N HIS A 127 -24.21 14.79 29.68
CA HIS A 127 -25.46 14.12 29.95
C HIS A 127 -25.56 13.82 31.44
N GLU A 128 -26.78 13.71 31.94
CA GLU A 128 -27.05 13.26 33.31
C GLU A 128 -27.27 11.74 33.28
N GLU A 129 -26.62 11.02 34.19
CA GLU A 129 -26.74 9.56 34.28
C GLU A 129 -26.83 9.15 35.74
N ILE A 130 -27.73 8.20 36.05
CA ILE A 130 -27.78 7.55 37.35
C ILE A 130 -26.94 6.27 37.24
N THR A 131 -25.77 6.27 37.86
CA THR A 131 -24.79 5.17 37.75
C THR A 131 -24.11 4.90 39.10
N THR A 132 -23.45 3.76 39.25
CA THR A 132 -22.63 3.44 40.42
C THR A 132 -21.19 3.91 40.26
N GLN A 133 -20.43 4.04 41.35
CA GLN A 133 -19.00 4.40 41.28
C GLN A 133 -18.21 3.41 40.39
N THR A 134 -18.48 2.11 40.52
CA THR A 134 -17.80 1.06 39.74
C THR A 134 -18.14 1.11 38.24
N GLU A 135 -19.33 1.61 37.88
CA GLU A 135 -19.73 1.82 36.49
C GLU A 135 -19.13 3.12 35.93
N LEU A 136 -19.06 4.17 36.76
CA LEU A 136 -18.37 5.42 36.44
C LEU A 136 -16.86 5.21 36.21
N ASP A 137 -16.21 4.37 37.02
CA ASP A 137 -14.78 4.03 36.87
C ASP A 137 -14.51 3.20 35.61
N ARG A 138 -15.53 2.52 35.08
CA ARG A 138 -15.50 1.76 33.82
C ARG A 138 -15.99 2.57 32.63
N TYR A 139 -16.40 3.83 32.85
CA TYR A 139 -16.93 4.67 31.80
C TYR A 139 -15.84 4.99 30.79
N ASN A 140 -16.06 4.60 29.53
CA ASN A 140 -15.12 4.93 28.48
C ASN A 140 -15.15 6.45 28.25
N ILE A 141 -13.98 7.06 28.30
CA ILE A 141 -13.78 8.42 27.80
C ILE A 141 -14.16 8.44 26.32
N LEU A 142 -14.59 9.60 25.80
CA LEU A 142 -14.81 9.80 24.36
C LEU A 142 -13.63 9.24 23.55
N GLN A 143 -13.90 8.20 22.77
CA GLN A 143 -12.90 7.58 21.91
C GLN A 143 -12.99 8.18 20.51
N PRO A 144 -11.85 8.41 19.84
CA PRO A 144 -11.86 8.83 18.45
C PRO A 144 -12.40 7.72 17.54
N GLU A 145 -13.00 8.12 16.42
CA GLU A 145 -13.68 7.20 15.49
C GLU A 145 -12.78 6.04 15.02
N TRP A 146 -11.49 6.31 14.76
CA TRP A 146 -10.58 5.30 14.23
C TRP A 146 -10.27 4.16 15.20
N GLN A 147 -10.55 4.33 16.50
CA GLN A 147 -10.23 3.31 17.50
C GLN A 147 -11.07 2.04 17.34
N ARG A 148 -12.27 2.15 16.74
CA ARG A 148 -13.12 0.99 16.44
C ARG A 148 -12.48 -0.03 15.49
N PHE A 149 -11.49 0.40 14.71
CA PHE A 149 -10.74 -0.47 13.80
C PHE A 149 -9.54 -1.14 14.45
N LEU A 150 -9.12 -0.70 15.65
CA LEU A 150 -7.89 -1.16 16.30
C LEU A 150 -8.11 -2.47 17.07
N THR A 151 -8.64 -3.48 16.37
CA THR A 151 -8.91 -4.80 16.93
C THR A 151 -8.20 -5.90 16.14
N TYR A 152 -7.85 -6.99 16.82
CA TYR A 152 -7.27 -8.17 16.20
C TYR A 152 -8.19 -8.73 15.10
N ASP A 153 -9.48 -8.88 15.40
CA ASP A 153 -10.48 -9.42 14.47
C ASP A 153 -10.61 -8.58 13.20
N PHE A 154 -10.52 -7.25 13.32
CA PHE A 154 -10.59 -6.37 12.15
C PHE A 154 -9.37 -6.57 11.24
N VAL A 155 -8.16 -6.69 11.80
CA VAL A 155 -6.95 -6.95 11.02
C VAL A 155 -7.03 -8.29 10.30
N GLN A 156 -7.46 -9.35 10.99
CA GLN A 156 -7.62 -10.66 10.38
C GLN A 156 -8.62 -10.63 9.23
N LYS A 157 -9.82 -10.07 9.49
CA LYS A 157 -10.85 -9.88 8.46
C LYS A 157 -10.32 -9.09 7.26
N ALA A 158 -9.65 -7.97 7.51
CA ALA A 158 -9.13 -7.10 6.46
C ALA A 158 -8.07 -7.81 5.63
N TYR A 159 -7.11 -8.47 6.26
CA TYR A 159 -6.08 -9.21 5.55
C TYR A 159 -6.68 -10.33 4.68
N GLU A 160 -7.53 -11.17 5.27
CA GLU A 160 -8.17 -12.29 4.56
C GLU A 160 -9.02 -11.83 3.38
N ASP A 161 -9.85 -10.81 3.55
CA ASP A 161 -10.73 -10.32 2.50
C ASP A 161 -9.92 -9.71 1.34
N LEU A 162 -8.88 -8.93 1.65
CA LEU A 162 -8.05 -8.27 0.64
C LEU A 162 -7.18 -9.28 -0.14
N GLU A 163 -6.64 -10.31 0.52
CA GLU A 163 -5.95 -11.40 -0.18
C GLU A 163 -6.93 -12.20 -1.05
N ARG A 164 -8.11 -12.53 -0.54
CA ARG A 164 -9.14 -13.24 -1.31
C ARG A 164 -9.53 -12.48 -2.58
N ILE A 165 -9.74 -11.17 -2.48
CA ILE A 165 -10.06 -10.33 -3.65
C ILE A 165 -8.88 -10.32 -4.63
N TRP A 166 -7.67 -10.17 -4.13
CA TRP A 166 -6.47 -10.17 -4.96
C TRP A 166 -6.32 -11.47 -5.74
N ASP A 167 -6.43 -12.61 -5.06
CA ASP A 167 -6.31 -13.94 -5.65
C ASP A 167 -7.40 -14.21 -6.69
N GLU A 168 -8.65 -13.83 -6.40
CA GLU A 168 -9.77 -13.96 -7.33
C GLU A 168 -9.54 -13.15 -8.61
N LEU A 169 -9.13 -11.88 -8.46
CA LEU A 169 -8.90 -11.01 -9.60
C LEU A 169 -7.68 -11.44 -10.42
N MET A 170 -6.59 -11.89 -9.78
CA MET A 170 -5.42 -12.45 -10.46
C MET A 170 -5.79 -13.70 -11.27
N LYS A 171 -6.59 -14.59 -10.68
CA LYS A 171 -7.08 -15.80 -11.36
C LYS A 171 -7.94 -15.46 -12.57
N LEU A 172 -8.89 -14.53 -12.43
CA LEU A 172 -9.74 -14.08 -13.53
C LEU A 172 -8.93 -13.35 -14.62
N ALA A 173 -7.89 -12.63 -14.24
CA ALA A 173 -6.98 -11.95 -15.16
C ALA A 173 -6.07 -12.92 -15.92
N GLY A 174 -5.97 -14.19 -15.50
CA GLY A 174 -5.06 -15.16 -16.08
C GLY A 174 -3.59 -14.83 -15.84
N LEU A 175 -3.28 -14.02 -14.82
CA LEU A 175 -1.93 -13.58 -14.49
C LEU A 175 -1.27 -14.56 -13.53
N SER A 176 0.02 -14.83 -13.77
CA SER A 176 0.87 -15.59 -12.85
C SER A 176 1.53 -14.67 -11.81
N VAL A 177 1.97 -15.26 -10.69
CA VAL A 177 2.74 -14.53 -9.66
C VAL A 177 4.04 -13.95 -10.23
N PHE A 178 4.67 -14.62 -11.21
CA PHE A 178 5.89 -14.09 -11.85
C PHE A 178 5.66 -12.76 -12.56
N GLU A 179 4.45 -12.53 -13.09
CA GLU A 179 4.11 -11.28 -13.78
C GLU A 179 3.88 -10.10 -12.83
N THR A 180 3.75 -10.39 -11.53
CA THR A 180 3.65 -9.38 -10.48
C THR A 180 5.01 -8.95 -9.97
N MET A 181 6.10 -9.66 -10.30
CA MET A 181 7.43 -9.40 -9.76
C MET A 181 8.12 -8.19 -10.40
N THR A 182 8.79 -7.40 -9.58
CA THR A 182 9.74 -6.37 -10.05
C THR A 182 10.88 -7.06 -10.77
N GLN A 183 11.06 -6.77 -12.06
CA GLN A 183 12.08 -7.41 -12.91
C GLN A 183 12.74 -6.39 -13.84
N GLY A 184 13.98 -6.65 -14.25
CA GLY A 184 14.68 -5.75 -15.16
C GLY A 184 15.98 -6.34 -15.68
N GLY A 185 16.51 -5.69 -16.71
CA GLY A 185 17.77 -6.06 -17.35
C GLY A 185 18.52 -4.83 -17.84
N ARG A 186 19.80 -5.03 -18.10
CA ARG A 186 20.64 -4.06 -18.80
C ARG A 186 21.31 -4.73 -19.98
N SER A 187 21.32 -4.06 -21.13
CA SER A 187 22.22 -4.37 -22.23
C SER A 187 23.37 -3.37 -22.21
N ILE A 188 24.59 -3.85 -22.45
CA ILE A 188 25.78 -3.03 -22.59
C ILE A 188 26.36 -3.37 -23.96
N GLN A 189 26.40 -2.39 -24.84
CA GLN A 189 27.03 -2.50 -26.14
C GLN A 189 28.32 -1.68 -26.12
N PHE A 190 29.45 -2.34 -26.34
CA PHE A 190 30.72 -1.65 -26.56
C PHE A 190 30.66 -0.84 -27.85
N ILE A 191 31.14 0.40 -27.81
CA ILE A 191 31.25 1.28 -28.99
C ILE A 191 32.73 1.44 -29.36
N ASP A 192 33.55 1.97 -28.44
CA ASP A 192 34.96 2.24 -28.71
C ASP A 192 35.77 2.41 -27.41
N TYR A 193 37.10 2.49 -27.51
CA TYR A 193 37.92 3.05 -26.45
C TYR A 193 37.83 4.59 -26.51
N ALA A 194 37.79 5.24 -25.35
CA ALA A 194 37.96 6.68 -25.31
C ALA A 194 39.47 6.94 -25.39
N ASP A 195 39.96 7.37 -26.55
CA ASP A 195 41.35 7.78 -26.71
C ASP A 195 41.69 8.91 -25.73
N GLU A 196 42.86 8.83 -25.12
CA GLU A 196 43.38 9.84 -24.18
C GLU A 196 43.73 11.14 -24.94
N GLY A 197 42.84 12.12 -24.88
CA GLY A 197 43.07 13.50 -25.33
C GLY A 197 41.73 14.12 -25.74
N VAL A 198 41.12 15.00 -24.97
CA VAL A 198 41.58 16.37 -24.75
C VAL A 198 41.27 16.82 -23.32
N ASP A 199 42.29 17.31 -22.61
CA ASP A 199 42.14 18.20 -21.47
C ASP A 199 41.61 19.56 -21.98
N THR A 200 40.31 19.82 -21.80
CA THR A 200 39.72 21.16 -22.00
C THR A 200 39.51 21.85 -20.66
N SER A 201 40.53 21.91 -19.82
CA SER A 201 40.55 22.78 -18.64
C SER A 201 41.71 23.79 -18.67
N SER A 202 41.82 24.56 -19.74
CA SER A 202 42.67 25.77 -19.75
C SER A 202 42.25 26.75 -20.84
N SER A 203 42.04 28.01 -20.43
CA SER A 203 41.57 29.20 -21.18
C SER A 203 40.07 29.18 -21.52
N LEU A 204 39.22 30.03 -20.94
CA LEU A 204 39.29 31.49 -20.90
C LEU A 204 38.67 32.03 -19.59
N ARG A 205 39.51 32.52 -18.68
CA ARG A 205 39.19 33.70 -17.87
C ARG A 205 40.16 34.77 -18.34
N ASP A 206 39.67 35.73 -19.10
CA ASP A 206 40.10 37.14 -19.09
C ASP A 206 39.28 37.94 -20.10
N GLY A 207 38.70 39.05 -19.65
CA GLY A 207 38.30 40.15 -20.54
C GLY A 207 36.94 40.81 -20.27
N ALA A 208 36.98 41.83 -19.39
CA ALA A 208 36.05 42.96 -19.19
C ALA A 208 34.80 42.73 -18.31
#